data_AF-A0A355EXD7-F1
#
_entry.id   AF-A0A355EXD7-F1
#
_cell.length_a   1.000
_cell.length_b   1.000
_cell.length_c   1.000
_cell.angle_alpha   90.00
_cell.angle_beta   90.00
_cell.angle_gamma   90.00
#
_symmetry.space_group_name_H-M   'P 1'
#
loop_
_entity.id
_entity.type
_entity.pdbx_description
1 polymer ?
#
loop_
_entity_poly.entity_id
_entity_poly.type
_entity_poly.pdbx_seq_one_letter_code
_entity_poly.pdbx_strand_id
1 'polypeptide(L)' 'MPGLTLIKLGGSLITDKTRAESPRREVVERLAGEIARAASGLAGRLIVGHGSGSVADLLPK' A
#
# COMPACT_ATOMS: atom_id res chain seq x y z
N MET A 1 10.31 10.28 -22.90
CA MET A 1 10.98 10.21 -21.58
C MET A 1 10.24 9.18 -20.75
N PRO A 2 10.92 8.28 -20.02
CA PRO A 2 10.24 7.32 -19.13
C PRO A 2 9.44 8.08 -18.06
N GLY A 3 8.20 7.67 -17.82
CA GLY A 3 7.29 8.34 -16.89
C GLY A 3 7.58 8.04 -15.42
N LEU A 4 6.91 8.76 -14.53
CA LEU A 4 6.82 8.45 -13.10
C LEU A 4 5.38 8.07 -12.77
N THR A 5 5.19 6.88 -12.19
CA THR A 5 3.89 6.42 -11.70
C THR A 5 3.89 6.38 -10.17
N LEU A 6 2.82 6.89 -9.56
CA LEU A 6 2.58 6.82 -8.13
C LEU A 6 1.35 5.94 -7.87
N ILE A 7 1.52 4.88 -7.09
CA ILE A 7 0.41 4.07 -6.57
C ILE A 7 0.18 4.47 -5.11
N LYS A 8 -1.08 4.82 -4.78
CA LYS A 8 -1.49 5.08 -3.41
C LYS A 8 -2.46 4.01 -2.92
N LEU A 9 -2.01 3.21 -1.96
CA LEU A 9 -2.86 2.26 -1.26
C LEU A 9 -3.60 2.97 -0.12
N GLY A 10 -4.91 2.74 -0.02
CA GLY A 10 -5.71 3.23 1.10
C GLY A 10 -5.41 2.44 2.37
N GLY A 11 -5.40 3.08 3.54
CA GLY A 11 -5.13 2.38 4.81
C GLY A 11 -6.12 1.24 5.10
N SER A 12 -7.41 1.46 4.83
CA SER A 12 -8.47 0.43 4.99
C SER A 12 -8.34 -0.77 4.04
N LEU A 13 -7.57 -0.64 2.96
CA LEU A 13 -7.30 -1.77 2.07
C LEU A 13 -6.35 -2.76 2.75
N ILE A 14 -5.34 -2.24 3.43
CA ILE A 14 -4.22 -3.02 3.98
C ILE A 14 -4.28 -3.21 5.50
N THR A 15 -5.21 -2.56 6.20
CA THR A 15 -5.47 -2.75 7.63
C THR A 15 -6.96 -2.91 7.92
N ASP A 16 -7.28 -3.55 9.04
CA ASP A 16 -8.58 -3.43 9.68
C ASP A 16 -8.65 -2.11 10.46
N LYS A 17 -9.50 -1.17 10.05
CA LYS A 17 -9.66 0.13 10.75
C LYS A 17 -10.39 0.03 12.09
N THR A 18 -10.96 -1.12 12.44
CA THR A 18 -11.68 -1.31 13.70
C THR A 18 -10.77 -1.78 14.83
N ARG A 19 -9.53 -2.18 14.50
CA ARG A 19 -8.57 -2.74 15.45
C ARG A 19 -7.18 -2.15 15.19
N ALA A 20 -6.59 -1.54 16.22
CA ALA A 20 -5.23 -1.02 16.14
C ALA A 20 -4.24 -2.12 15.69
N GLU A 21 -3.19 -1.71 14.99
CA GLU A 21 -2.07 -2.60 14.60
C GLU A 21 -2.50 -3.89 13.88
N SER A 22 -3.57 -3.85 13.08
CA SER A 22 -4.14 -5.03 12.44
C SER A 22 -3.95 -5.01 10.93
N PRO A 23 -2.73 -5.33 10.42
CA PRO A 23 -2.48 -5.42 8.99
C PRO A 23 -3.17 -6.65 8.40
N ARG A 24 -3.76 -6.48 7.21
CA ARG A 24 -4.30 -7.56 6.38
C ARG A 24 -3.17 -8.17 5.56
N ARG A 25 -2.35 -9.03 6.20
CA ARG A 25 -1.12 -9.59 5.60
C ARG A 25 -1.34 -10.21 4.22
N GLU A 26 -2.38 -11.03 4.07
CA GLU A 26 -2.74 -11.66 2.79
C GLU A 26 -3.01 -10.63 1.69
N VAL A 27 -3.66 -9.51 2.03
CA VAL A 27 -3.91 -8.41 1.08
C VAL A 27 -2.61 -7.71 0.72
N VAL A 28 -1.74 -7.44 1.69
CA VAL A 28 -0.43 -6.82 1.45
C VAL A 28 0.43 -7.68 0.54
N GLU A 29 0.53 -8.99 0.81
CA GLU A 29 1.30 -9.94 0.02
C GLU A 29 0.78 -10.05 -1.42
N ARG A 30 -0.55 -10.17 -1.59
CA ARG A 30 -1.19 -10.19 -2.90
C ARG A 30 -0.90 -8.90 -3.69
N LEU A 31 -1.07 -7.74 -3.06
CA LEU A 31 -0.82 -6.43 -3.69
C LEU A 31 0.66 -6.26 -4.05
N ALA A 32 1.59 -6.69 -3.19
CA ALA A 32 3.01 -6.65 -3.49
C ALA A 32 3.34 -7.48 -4.75
N GLY A 33 2.78 -8.69 -4.86
CA GLY A 33 2.94 -9.53 -6.04
C GLY A 33 2.33 -8.93 -7.31
N GLU A 34 1.14 -8.34 -7.23
CA GLU A 34 0.48 -7.64 -8.34
C GLU A 34 1.30 -6.43 -8.81
N ILE A 35 1.78 -5.62 -7.88
CA ILE A 35 2.61 -4.44 -8.15
C ILE A 35 3.93 -4.85 -8.79
N ALA A 36 4.59 -5.89 -8.30
CA ALA A 36 5.86 -6.37 -8.86
C ALA A 36 5.68 -6.85 -10.30
N ARG A 37 4.61 -7.60 -10.61
CA ARG A 37 4.28 -8.04 -11.97
C ARG A 37 3.98 -6.87 -12.91
N ALA A 38 3.31 -5.82 -12.41
CA ALA A 38 3.06 -4.62 -13.23
C ALA A 38 4.37 -3.82 -13.45
N ALA A 39 5.21 -3.72 -12.43
CA ALA A 39 6.47 -2.99 -12.49
C ALA A 39 7.47 -3.58 -13.49
N SER A 40 7.46 -4.91 -13.70
CA SER A 40 8.36 -5.54 -14.66
C SER A 40 8.12 -5.13 -16.12
N GLY A 41 6.91 -4.65 -16.45
CA GLY A 41 6.58 -4.15 -17.79
C GLY A 41 6.60 -2.63 -17.92
N LEU A 42 6.87 -1.89 -16.83
CA LEU A 42 6.74 -0.45 -16.81
C LEU A 42 8.00 0.24 -17.34
N ALA A 43 7.86 1.02 -18.42
CA ALA A 43 8.90 1.94 -18.86
C ALA A 43 8.89 3.21 -17.98
N GLY A 44 9.53 3.16 -16.81
CA GLY A 44 9.56 4.31 -15.90
C GLY A 44 9.89 3.95 -14.47
N ARG A 45 9.72 4.94 -13.58
CA ARG A 45 9.86 4.75 -12.13
C ARG A 45 8.48 4.53 -11.50
N LEU A 46 8.44 3.69 -10.48
CA LEU A 46 7.25 3.44 -9.69
C LEU A 46 7.51 3.83 -8.24
N ILE A 47 6.63 4.65 -7.67
CA ILE A 47 6.57 4.94 -6.23
C ILE A 47 5.30 4.32 -5.69
N VAL A 48 5.40 3.59 -4.58
CA VAL A 48 4.25 3.02 -3.88
C VAL A 48 4.17 3.65 -2.50
N GLY A 49 3.05 4.27 -2.19
CA GLY A 49 2.74 4.81 -0.87
C GLY A 49 1.49 4.17 -0.31
N HIS A 50 1.34 4.17 1.02
CA HIS A 50 0.14 3.69 1.69
C HIS A 50 -0.40 4.71 2.70
N GLY A 51 -1.63 4.51 3.16
CA GLY A 51 -2.19 5.29 4.29
C GLY A 51 -1.76 4.69 5.61
N SER A 52 -1.75 5.48 6.69
CA SER A 52 -1.43 5.02 8.04
C SER A 52 -2.28 3.84 8.52
N GLY A 53 -3.51 3.71 8.01
CA GLY A 53 -4.39 2.61 8.39
C GLY A 53 -4.70 2.64 9.88
N SER A 54 -4.76 1.46 10.49
CA SER A 54 -5.00 1.28 11.93
C SER A 54 -3.83 1.70 12.85
N VAL A 55 -2.70 2.14 12.27
CA VAL A 55 -1.58 2.71 13.04
C VAL A 55 -1.91 4.13 13.50
N ALA A 56 -2.75 4.86 12.76
CA ALA A 56 -3.18 6.20 13.17
C ALA A 56 -3.92 6.21 14.52
N ASP A 57 -4.57 5.10 14.88
CA ASP A 57 -5.27 4.95 16.15
C ASP A 57 -4.31 4.82 17.35
N LEU A 58 -3.01 4.64 17.11
CA LEU A 58 -1.98 4.67 18.16
C LEU A 58 -1.54 6.09 18.53
N LEU A 59 -1.94 7.11 17.76
CA LEU A 59 -1.59 8.48 18.05
C LEU A 59 -2.52 9.06 19.13
N PRO A 60 -2.00 9.86 20.07
CA PRO A 60 -2.83 10.56 21.03
C PRO A 60 -3.83 11.46 20.28
N LYS A 61 -5.09 11.46 20.74
CA LYS A 61 -6.15 12.32 20.21
C LYS A 61 -6.12 13.71 20.82
#